data_AF-A0A1Y0ISL3-F1
#
_entry.id   AF-A0A1Y0ISL3-F1
#
_cell.length_a   1.000
_cell.length_b   1.000
_cell.length_c   1.000
_cell.angle_alpha   90.00
_cell.angle_beta   90.00
_cell.angle_gamma   90.00
#
_symmetry.space_group_name_H-M   'P 1'
#
loop_
_entity.id
_entity.type
_entity.pdbx_description
1 polymer ?
#
loop_
_entity_poly.entity_id
_entity_poly.type
_entity_poly.pdbx_seq_one_letter_code
_entity_poly.pdbx_strand_id
1 'polypeptide(L)'
;MLVEVRKMKLTPGSKWSKHLIAAQSPELRRYLPETKLYSKTALAKLVERHGVVFVKPVYGGGGYRIFRVKKLVGQYEVKLEHQKRILSSLEAVHAWIEKVRKGKRFLVQQGVPLAKWRGRPVDLRTIVQKTETGGWEVTRLFAKAAGKDLAVTNMVIGGTASTIREYLLGIGYTSKSAKAAIRRLKAMSLQIARHYGRGYANAIYGLDIGMDRNGKFWLIEANTAPQLSIFKAGKLTPEEQRSLKLWKLYANVNKAAEQHRGSWRRSK
;
A
#
# COMPACT_ATOMS: atom_id res chain seq x y z
N MET A 1 9.99 1.87 25.10
CA MET A 1 9.26 1.64 23.82
C MET A 1 8.25 0.48 23.86
N LEU A 2 8.34 -0.47 24.80
CA LEU A 2 7.39 -1.60 24.95
C LEU A 2 6.14 -1.30 25.80
N VAL A 3 6.15 -0.22 26.60
CA VAL A 3 5.10 0.05 27.60
C VAL A 3 3.89 0.81 27.03
N GLU A 4 4.05 1.58 25.94
CA GLU A 4 2.95 2.37 25.34
C GLU A 4 2.00 1.57 24.42
N VAL A 5 2.30 0.30 24.14
CA VAL A 5 1.65 -0.46 23.05
C VAL A 5 0.38 -1.19 23.50
N ARG A 6 0.19 -1.42 24.81
CA ARG A 6 -0.94 -2.21 25.34
C ARG A 6 -2.33 -1.54 25.22
N LYS A 7 -2.43 -0.29 24.74
CA LYS A 7 -3.71 0.44 24.55
C LYS A 7 -3.91 0.97 23.12
N MET A 8 -3.32 0.36 22.11
CA MET A 8 -3.54 0.84 20.74
C MET A 8 -4.92 0.42 20.22
N LYS A 9 -5.87 1.37 20.19
CA LYS A 9 -7.20 1.16 19.59
C LYS A 9 -7.04 0.75 18.12
N LEU A 10 -7.40 -0.49 17.81
CA LEU A 10 -7.41 -1.05 16.46
C LEU A 10 -8.33 -0.19 15.59
N THR A 11 -7.72 0.59 14.70
CA THR A 11 -8.45 1.53 13.83
C THR A 11 -8.24 1.11 12.38
N PRO A 12 -9.14 0.31 11.77
CA PRO A 12 -8.96 -0.24 10.41
C PRO A 12 -8.75 0.84 9.33
N GLY A 13 -9.34 2.02 9.52
CA GLY A 13 -9.20 3.16 8.60
C GLY A 13 -7.88 3.93 8.72
N SER A 14 -7.09 3.70 9.76
CA SER A 14 -5.84 4.41 10.04
C SER A 14 -4.65 3.68 9.43
N LYS A 15 -3.98 4.30 8.47
CA LYS A 15 -2.70 3.81 7.90
C LYS A 15 -1.64 3.65 9.00
N TRP A 16 -1.61 4.56 9.98
CA TRP A 16 -0.67 4.50 11.10
C TRP A 16 -0.93 3.30 12.01
N SER A 17 -2.20 3.05 12.35
CA SER A 17 -2.56 1.90 13.19
C SER A 17 -2.21 0.58 12.52
N LYS A 18 -2.51 0.45 11.22
CA LYS A 18 -2.13 -0.73 10.44
C LYS A 18 -0.61 -0.92 10.34
N HIS A 19 0.15 0.16 10.20
CA HIS A 19 1.61 0.10 10.19
C HIS A 19 2.15 -0.40 11.54
N LEU A 20 1.68 0.16 12.66
CA LEU A 20 2.12 -0.23 13.99
C LEU A 20 1.76 -1.69 14.32
N ILE A 21 0.58 -2.17 13.92
CA ILE A 21 0.20 -3.59 14.06
C ILE A 21 1.20 -4.49 13.32
N ALA A 22 1.49 -4.19 12.04
CA ALA A 22 2.45 -4.99 11.29
C ALA A 22 3.87 -4.91 11.90
N ALA A 23 4.26 -3.72 12.40
CA ALA A 23 5.57 -3.52 13.02
C ALA A 23 5.72 -4.28 14.35
N GLN A 24 4.65 -4.77 14.97
CA GLN A 24 4.77 -5.62 16.15
C GLN A 24 5.35 -7.00 15.81
N SER A 25 5.04 -7.56 14.64
CA SER A 25 5.59 -8.84 14.18
C SER A 25 7.04 -8.67 13.72
N PRO A 26 8.02 -9.34 14.37
CA PRO A 26 9.41 -9.33 13.92
C PRO A 26 9.55 -9.78 12.45
N GLU A 27 8.74 -10.76 12.04
CA GLU A 27 8.75 -11.32 10.70
C GLU A 27 8.25 -10.33 9.65
N LEU A 28 7.28 -9.47 9.99
CA LEU A 28 6.73 -8.48 9.07
C LEU A 28 7.54 -7.19 8.99
N ARG A 29 8.27 -6.82 10.06
CA ARG A 29 9.10 -5.59 10.10
C ARG A 29 10.01 -5.44 8.88
N ARG A 30 10.61 -6.54 8.42
CA ARG A 30 11.53 -6.54 7.26
C ARG A 30 10.90 -6.09 5.95
N TYR A 31 9.57 -6.17 5.84
CA TYR A 31 8.80 -5.77 4.67
C TYR A 31 8.25 -4.34 4.77
N LEU A 32 8.37 -3.67 5.92
CA LEU A 32 7.78 -2.35 6.11
C LEU A 32 8.76 -1.25 5.69
N PRO A 33 8.33 -0.27 4.89
CA PRO A 33 9.09 0.96 4.71
C PRO A 33 9.13 1.74 6.03
N GLU A 34 10.26 2.40 6.33
CA GLU A 34 10.34 3.26 7.52
C GLU A 34 9.23 4.31 7.47
N THR A 35 8.41 4.38 8.51
CA THR A 35 7.23 5.26 8.56
C THR A 35 7.13 5.94 9.92
N LYS A 36 6.84 7.24 9.92
CA LYS A 36 6.58 8.03 11.15
C LYS A 36 5.35 8.90 10.97
N LEU A 37 4.74 9.31 12.08
CA LEU A 37 3.81 10.43 12.04
C LEU A 37 4.53 11.68 11.52
N TYR A 38 3.81 12.47 10.71
CA TYR A 38 4.39 13.64 10.09
C TYR A 38 4.68 14.73 11.12
N SER A 39 5.91 15.24 11.07
CA SER A 39 6.36 16.48 11.70
C SER A 39 7.50 17.04 10.85
N LYS A 40 7.87 18.31 11.01
CA LYS A 40 9.03 18.90 10.32
C LYS A 40 10.29 18.06 10.56
N THR A 41 10.53 17.67 11.81
CA THR A 41 11.67 16.83 12.20
C THR A 41 11.63 15.43 11.58
N ALA A 42 10.45 14.78 11.55
CA ALA A 42 10.33 13.46 10.94
C ALA A 42 10.54 13.53 9.42
N LEU A 43 10.01 14.57 8.76
CA LEU A 43 10.26 14.84 7.35
C LEU A 43 11.75 15.01 7.07
N ALA A 44 12.43 15.89 7.83
CA ALA A 44 13.86 16.14 7.71
C ALA A 44 14.68 14.84 7.81
N LYS A 45 14.46 14.08 8.89
CA LYS A 45 15.21 12.84 9.15
C LYS A 45 15.02 11.80 8.06
N LEU A 46 13.79 11.58 7.60
CA LEU A 46 13.52 10.52 6.62
C LEU A 46 13.93 10.93 5.21
N VAL A 47 13.74 12.20 4.81
CA VAL A 47 14.17 12.65 3.48
C VAL A 47 15.69 12.67 3.36
N GLU A 48 16.39 13.01 4.44
CA GLU A 48 17.85 12.95 4.49
C GLU A 48 18.35 11.51 4.33
N ARG A 49 17.79 10.59 5.12
CA ARG A 49 18.20 9.18 5.12
C ARG A 49 17.89 8.44 3.82
N HIS A 50 16.73 8.69 3.23
CA HIS A 50 16.21 7.87 2.12
C HIS A 50 16.22 8.59 0.77
N GLY A 51 16.46 9.90 0.73
CA GLY A 51 16.44 10.73 -0.48
C GLY A 51 15.05 10.97 -1.07
N VAL A 52 14.13 10.01 -0.96
CA VAL A 52 12.72 10.13 -1.38
C VAL A 52 11.80 9.67 -0.26
N VAL A 53 10.78 10.47 0.03
CA VAL A 53 9.72 10.14 0.99
C VAL A 53 8.35 10.48 0.44
N PHE A 54 7.34 9.77 0.93
CA PHE A 54 5.94 10.07 0.68
C PHE A 54 5.29 10.60 1.95
N VAL A 55 4.62 11.76 1.84
CA VAL A 55 3.83 12.35 2.92
C VAL A 55 2.36 12.19 2.56
N LYS A 56 1.62 11.40 3.35
CA LYS A 56 0.24 11.00 3.03
C LYS A 56 -0.67 11.11 4.26
N PRO A 57 -1.99 11.35 4.08
CA PRO A 57 -2.93 11.40 5.18
C PRO A 57 -2.95 10.10 6.00
N VAL A 58 -3.12 10.17 7.33
CA VAL A 58 -3.33 8.98 8.18
C VAL A 58 -4.62 8.24 7.79
N TYR A 59 -5.65 9.01 7.43
CA TYR A 59 -6.98 8.52 7.05
C TYR A 59 -7.31 8.93 5.62
N GLY A 60 -8.07 8.09 4.91
CA GLY A 60 -8.44 8.32 3.52
C GLY A 60 -7.90 7.23 2.60
N GLY A 61 -8.19 7.35 1.31
CA GLY A 61 -7.79 6.39 0.28
C GLY A 61 -7.93 6.98 -1.11
N GLY A 62 -7.52 6.24 -2.14
CA GLY A 62 -7.56 6.71 -3.52
C GLY A 62 -6.44 7.69 -3.86
N GLY A 63 -5.31 7.64 -3.17
CA GLY A 63 -4.08 8.37 -3.53
C GLY A 63 -4.11 9.90 -3.50
N TYR A 64 -5.21 10.51 -3.08
CA TYR A 64 -5.34 11.97 -2.96
C TYR A 64 -4.45 12.55 -1.85
N ARG A 65 -3.98 13.79 -2.08
CA ARG A 65 -3.15 14.54 -1.12
C ARG A 65 -1.88 13.81 -0.69
N ILE A 66 -1.30 13.01 -1.59
CA ILE A 66 -0.02 12.35 -1.36
C ILE A 66 1.08 13.21 -2.00
N PHE A 67 1.99 13.68 -1.15
CA PHE A 67 3.20 14.34 -1.59
C PHE A 67 4.29 13.30 -1.79
N ARG A 68 5.03 13.40 -2.89
CA ARG A 68 6.36 12.81 -3.03
C ARG A 68 7.38 13.93 -2.88
N VAL A 69 8.20 13.84 -1.84
CA VAL A 69 9.32 14.76 -1.59
C VAL A 69 10.59 14.03 -1.98
N LYS A 70 11.34 14.58 -2.93
CA LYS A 70 12.64 14.08 -3.37
C LYS A 70 13.70 15.14 -3.08
N LYS A 71 14.74 14.77 -2.33
CA LYS A 71 15.93 15.59 -2.13
C LYS A 71 16.69 15.70 -3.45
N LEU A 72 17.10 16.92 -3.79
CA LEU A 72 18.02 17.26 -4.87
C LEU A 72 19.25 17.95 -4.26
N VAL A 73 20.24 18.29 -5.09
CA VAL A 73 21.38 19.10 -4.67
C VAL A 73 20.87 20.51 -4.34
N GLY A 74 20.99 20.93 -3.07
CA GLY A 74 20.58 22.26 -2.60
C GLY A 74 19.07 22.58 -2.67
N GLN A 75 18.22 21.63 -3.08
CA GLN A 75 16.80 21.86 -3.34
C GLN A 75 15.96 20.60 -3.08
N TYR A 76 14.64 20.73 -3.19
CA TYR A 76 13.67 19.66 -3.07
C TYR A 76 12.68 19.69 -4.23
N GLU A 77 12.49 18.55 -4.90
CA GLU A 77 11.36 18.34 -5.80
C GLU A 77 10.18 17.79 -4.99
N VAL A 78 9.07 18.52 -5.00
CA VAL A 78 7.84 18.10 -4.33
C VAL A 78 6.74 17.95 -5.37
N LYS A 79 6.17 16.74 -5.44
CA LYS A 79 5.07 16.41 -6.34
C LYS A 79 3.81 16.11 -5.55
N LEU A 80 2.72 16.76 -5.90
CA LEU A 80 1.37 16.55 -5.36
C LEU A 80 0.43 16.38 -6.54
N GLU A 81 -0.09 15.17 -6.74
CA GLU A 81 -0.96 14.86 -7.89
C GLU A 81 -0.27 15.25 -9.21
N HIS A 82 -0.85 16.19 -9.97
CA HIS A 82 -0.27 16.72 -11.21
C HIS A 82 0.64 17.93 -11.00
N GLN A 83 0.69 18.50 -9.79
CA GLN A 83 1.52 19.63 -9.46
C GLN A 83 2.94 19.16 -9.10
N LYS A 84 3.94 19.77 -9.72
CA LYS A 84 5.35 19.63 -9.36
C LYS A 84 5.90 21.00 -9.00
N ARG A 85 6.64 21.08 -7.89
CA ARG A 85 7.37 22.28 -7.47
C ARG A 85 8.80 21.94 -7.14
N ILE A 86 9.71 22.85 -7.44
CA ILE A 86 11.07 22.85 -6.91
C ILE A 86 11.09 23.90 -5.80
N LEU A 87 11.56 23.50 -4.62
CA LEU A 87 11.62 24.35 -3.43
C LEU A 87 13.05 24.39 -2.92
N SER A 88 13.53 25.57 -2.54
CA SER A 88 14.92 25.80 -2.13
C SER A 88 15.26 25.28 -0.74
N SER A 89 14.27 25.01 0.11
CA SER A 89 14.51 24.59 1.50
C SER A 89 13.46 23.63 2.03
N LEU A 90 13.82 22.89 3.08
CA LEU A 90 12.89 22.00 3.76
C LEU A 90 11.79 22.77 4.49
N GLU A 91 12.08 23.99 4.94
CA GLU A 91 11.13 24.95 5.49
C GLU A 91 9.99 25.23 4.49
N ALA A 92 10.33 25.52 3.24
CA ALA A 92 9.35 25.76 2.18
C ALA A 92 8.53 24.49 1.88
N VAL A 93 9.17 23.31 1.86
CA VAL A 93 8.48 22.02 1.72
C VAL A 93 7.47 21.82 2.85
N HIS A 94 7.90 22.03 4.09
CA HIS A 94 7.07 21.89 5.28
C HIS A 94 5.87 22.84 5.23
N ALA A 95 6.09 24.13 4.95
CA ALA A 95 5.05 25.14 4.85
C ALA A 95 4.00 24.79 3.78
N TRP A 96 4.41 24.25 2.63
CA TRP A 96 3.46 23.83 1.60
C TRP A 96 2.59 22.65 2.06
N ILE A 97 3.21 21.64 2.69
CA ILE A 97 2.48 20.50 3.25
C ILE A 97 1.50 20.96 4.34
N GLU A 98 1.89 21.89 5.21
CA GLU A 98 1.04 22.49 6.24
C GLU A 98 -0.22 23.13 5.63
N LYS A 99 -0.03 23.97 4.61
CA LYS A 99 -1.12 24.65 3.88
C LYS A 99 -2.14 23.66 3.30
N VAL A 100 -1.68 22.53 2.76
CA VAL A 100 -2.57 21.52 2.14
C VAL A 100 -3.20 20.59 3.19
N ARG A 101 -2.46 20.22 4.23
CA ARG A 101 -2.99 19.31 5.26
C ARG A 101 -4.04 19.96 6.14
N LYS A 102 -4.03 21.30 6.30
CA LYS A 102 -5.01 22.07 7.09
C LYS A 102 -5.26 21.44 8.47
N GLY A 103 -4.18 21.24 9.24
CA GLY A 103 -4.24 20.62 10.57
C GLY A 103 -4.50 19.10 10.59
N LYS A 104 -4.88 18.46 9.48
CA LYS A 104 -5.13 17.00 9.44
C LYS A 104 -3.84 16.22 9.70
N ARG A 105 -3.99 15.04 10.31
CA ARG A 105 -2.88 14.11 10.61
C ARG A 105 -2.36 13.43 9.36
N PHE A 106 -1.06 13.52 9.15
CA PHE A 106 -0.32 12.89 8.05
C PHE A 106 0.77 11.98 8.61
N LEU A 107 1.36 11.17 7.75
CA LEU A 107 2.52 10.36 8.01
C LEU A 107 3.55 10.53 6.90
N VAL A 108 4.83 10.44 7.26
CA VAL A 108 5.97 10.44 6.35
C VAL A 108 6.50 9.01 6.27
N GLN A 109 6.68 8.52 5.05
CA GLN A 109 7.08 7.15 4.77
C GLN A 109 8.23 7.14 3.75
N GLN A 110 9.21 6.27 3.96
CA GLN A 110 10.27 5.98 3.00
C GLN A 110 9.69 5.69 1.60
N GLY A 111 10.26 6.35 0.58
CA GLY A 111 9.97 6.02 -0.81
C GLY A 111 10.69 4.75 -1.23
N VAL A 112 9.92 3.68 -1.45
CA VAL A 112 10.48 2.42 -1.97
C VAL A 112 10.92 2.62 -3.42
N PRO A 113 12.17 2.27 -3.80
CA PRO A 113 12.65 2.39 -5.17
C PRO A 113 12.11 1.23 -6.02
N LEU A 114 10.82 1.31 -6.36
CA LEU A 114 10.10 0.28 -7.09
C LEU A 114 10.79 -0.08 -8.41
N ALA A 115 10.87 -1.38 -8.69
CA ALA A 115 11.19 -1.90 -9.99
C ALA A 115 10.16 -1.38 -11.01
N LYS A 116 10.68 -1.09 -12.20
CA LYS A 116 9.92 -0.41 -13.25
C LYS A 116 9.69 -1.37 -14.40
N TRP A 117 8.51 -1.30 -14.98
CA TRP A 117 8.21 -1.98 -16.24
C TRP A 117 7.88 -0.93 -17.29
N ARG A 118 8.60 -0.98 -18.42
CA ARG A 118 8.51 0.05 -19.48
C ARG A 118 8.65 1.47 -18.93
N GLY A 119 9.63 1.67 -18.04
CA GLY A 119 9.94 2.96 -17.41
C GLY A 119 9.00 3.40 -16.28
N ARG A 120 7.92 2.66 -16.01
CA ARG A 120 6.86 3.04 -15.04
C ARG A 120 6.97 2.20 -13.76
N PRO A 121 6.91 2.81 -12.56
CA PRO A 121 6.85 2.07 -11.30
C PRO A 121 5.66 1.11 -11.28
N VAL A 122 5.86 -0.09 -10.71
CA VAL A 122 4.82 -1.12 -10.61
C VAL A 122 4.53 -1.49 -9.16
N ASP A 123 3.24 -1.51 -8.83
CA ASP A 123 2.74 -2.09 -7.58
C ASP A 123 2.04 -3.42 -7.84
N LEU A 124 2.28 -4.40 -6.97
CA LEU A 124 1.66 -5.71 -6.99
C LEU A 124 0.46 -5.69 -6.04
N ARG A 125 -0.75 -5.79 -6.58
CA ARG A 125 -1.95 -5.97 -5.76
C ARG A 125 -2.17 -7.44 -5.51
N THR A 126 -2.33 -7.77 -4.24
CA THR A 126 -2.72 -9.11 -3.79
C THR A 126 -4.05 -9.03 -3.06
N ILE A 127 -5.01 -9.88 -3.44
CA ILE A 127 -6.24 -10.12 -2.69
C ILE A 127 -6.08 -11.42 -1.93
N VAL A 128 -6.28 -11.36 -0.62
CA VAL A 128 -6.22 -12.52 0.28
C VAL A 128 -7.54 -12.62 1.01
N GLN A 129 -8.16 -13.81 1.00
CA GLN A 129 -9.49 -14.04 1.56
C GLN A 129 -9.48 -15.22 2.51
N LYS A 130 -10.38 -15.19 3.49
CA LYS A 130 -10.70 -16.37 4.29
C LYS A 130 -11.40 -17.41 3.41
N THR A 131 -11.02 -18.66 3.57
CA THR A 131 -11.66 -19.83 2.94
C THR A 131 -12.85 -20.28 3.76
N GLU A 132 -13.64 -21.22 3.23
CA GLU A 132 -14.75 -21.87 3.95
C GLU A 132 -14.34 -22.43 5.33
N THR A 133 -13.10 -22.91 5.44
CA THR A 133 -12.52 -23.48 6.67
C THR A 133 -11.93 -22.43 7.62
N GLY A 134 -12.04 -21.13 7.30
CA GLY A 134 -11.45 -20.04 8.07
C GLY A 134 -9.94 -19.83 7.87
N GLY A 135 -9.29 -20.68 7.06
CA GLY A 135 -7.92 -20.47 6.58
C GLY A 135 -7.80 -19.29 5.63
N TRP A 136 -6.59 -18.92 5.21
CA TRP A 136 -6.35 -17.82 4.27
C TRP A 136 -5.84 -18.33 2.93
N GLU A 137 -6.37 -17.77 1.85
CA GLU A 137 -6.00 -18.10 0.46
C GLU A 137 -5.72 -16.81 -0.32
N VAL A 138 -4.70 -16.84 -1.20
CA VAL A 138 -4.46 -15.74 -2.15
C VAL A 138 -5.30 -15.98 -3.39
N THR A 139 -6.40 -15.25 -3.52
CA THR A 139 -7.39 -15.43 -4.58
C THR A 139 -7.13 -14.58 -5.82
N ARG A 140 -6.36 -13.49 -5.71
CA ARG A 140 -5.97 -12.69 -6.88
C ARG A 140 -4.62 -12.05 -6.71
N LEU A 141 -3.84 -12.04 -7.79
CA LEU A 141 -2.60 -11.30 -7.90
C LEU A 141 -2.52 -10.60 -9.25
N PHE A 142 -2.17 -9.32 -9.26
CA PHE A 142 -1.93 -8.58 -10.49
C PHE A 142 -0.94 -7.44 -10.26
N ALA A 143 -0.26 -7.06 -11.33
CA ALA A 143 0.64 -5.92 -11.35
C ALA A 143 -0.12 -4.67 -11.84
N LYS A 144 0.23 -3.50 -11.30
CA LYS A 144 -0.34 -2.20 -11.67
C LYS A 144 0.80 -1.25 -12.00
N ALA A 145 0.96 -0.86 -13.26
CA ALA A 145 1.88 0.20 -13.62
C ALA A 145 1.28 1.59 -13.27
N ALA A 146 2.07 2.47 -12.63
CA ALA A 146 1.65 3.84 -12.31
C ALA A 146 1.27 4.61 -13.59
N GLY A 147 0.22 5.45 -13.57
CA GLY A 147 -0.13 6.34 -14.69
C GLY A 147 1.06 7.20 -15.18
N LYS A 148 1.03 7.63 -16.45
CA LYS A 148 2.03 8.58 -16.97
C LYS A 148 2.02 9.82 -16.07
N ASP A 149 3.19 10.25 -15.60
CA ASP A 149 3.36 11.40 -14.72
C ASP A 149 2.62 11.37 -13.37
N LEU A 150 2.28 10.21 -12.82
CA LEU A 150 1.74 10.14 -11.45
C LEU A 150 2.79 9.67 -10.43
N ALA A 151 2.81 10.29 -9.25
CA ALA A 151 3.67 9.87 -8.14
C ALA A 151 3.14 8.61 -7.44
N VAL A 152 1.84 8.31 -7.62
CA VAL A 152 1.14 7.20 -7.00
C VAL A 152 0.45 6.36 -8.06
N THR A 153 0.45 5.06 -7.85
CA THR A 153 -0.22 4.01 -8.63
C THR A 153 -1.72 3.98 -8.35
N ASN A 154 -2.38 5.13 -8.48
CA ASN A 154 -3.84 5.12 -8.48
C ASN A 154 -4.34 4.40 -9.74
N MET A 155 -5.36 3.56 -9.54
CA MET A 155 -5.89 2.63 -10.52
C MET A 155 -6.17 3.33 -11.86
N VAL A 156 -5.41 2.96 -12.89
CA VAL A 156 -5.97 2.87 -14.24
C VAL A 156 -6.31 1.40 -14.43
N ILE A 157 -7.59 1.05 -14.29
CA ILE A 157 -8.11 -0.21 -14.83
C ILE A 157 -7.95 -0.07 -16.35
N GLY A 158 -6.87 -0.62 -16.90
CA GLY A 158 -6.44 -0.40 -18.29
C GLY A 158 -4.93 -0.18 -18.47
N GLY A 159 -4.16 0.00 -17.39
CA GLY A 159 -2.70 0.14 -17.44
C GLY A 159 -1.94 -1.19 -17.58
N THR A 160 -2.10 -1.86 -18.73
CA THR A 160 -1.24 -2.87 -19.39
C THR A 160 -0.45 -3.93 -18.62
N ALA A 161 -0.58 -4.20 -17.32
CA ALA A 161 0.09 -5.37 -16.73
C ALA A 161 -0.90 -6.52 -16.52
N SER A 162 -0.97 -7.41 -17.51
CA SER A 162 -1.96 -8.49 -17.61
C SER A 162 -1.73 -9.59 -16.56
N THR A 163 -0.47 -9.88 -16.16
CA THR A 163 -0.15 -10.75 -15.01
C THR A 163 1.15 -10.36 -14.28
N ILE A 164 1.32 -10.80 -13.02
CA ILE A 164 2.63 -10.65 -12.32
C ILE A 164 3.75 -11.41 -13.05
N ARG A 165 3.41 -12.53 -13.69
CA ARG A 165 4.38 -13.32 -14.46
C ARG A 165 4.94 -12.51 -15.62
N GLU A 166 4.08 -11.90 -16.44
CA GLU A 166 4.50 -11.04 -17.54
C GLU A 166 5.32 -9.85 -17.05
N TYR A 167 4.92 -9.21 -15.96
CA TYR A 167 5.69 -8.15 -15.34
C TYR A 167 7.12 -8.61 -15.01
N LEU A 168 7.26 -9.74 -14.30
CA LEU A 168 8.56 -10.28 -13.88
C LEU A 168 9.43 -10.65 -15.09
N LEU A 169 8.86 -11.36 -16.08
CA LEU A 169 9.57 -11.70 -17.32
C LEU A 169 10.03 -10.42 -18.06
N GLY A 170 9.14 -9.42 -18.14
CA GLY A 170 9.41 -8.14 -18.80
C GLY A 170 10.44 -7.26 -18.10
N ILE A 171 10.87 -7.60 -16.89
CA ILE A 171 11.99 -6.94 -16.19
C ILE A 171 13.21 -7.87 -16.04
N GLY A 172 13.27 -8.95 -16.82
CA GLY A 172 14.45 -9.82 -16.95
C GLY A 172 14.47 -11.07 -16.06
N TYR A 173 13.37 -11.42 -15.38
CA TYR A 173 13.31 -12.70 -14.66
C TYR A 173 13.19 -13.87 -15.64
N THR A 174 13.83 -14.99 -15.33
CA THR A 174 13.56 -16.26 -16.00
C THR A 174 12.24 -16.84 -15.53
N SER A 175 11.66 -17.78 -16.30
CA SER A 175 10.45 -18.51 -15.89
C SER A 175 10.58 -19.14 -14.49
N LYS A 176 11.76 -19.70 -14.17
CA LYS A 176 12.07 -20.31 -12.87
C LYS A 176 12.10 -19.27 -11.75
N SER A 177 12.84 -18.16 -11.93
CA SER A 177 12.94 -17.12 -10.90
C SER A 177 11.62 -16.36 -10.72
N ALA A 178 10.85 -16.15 -11.79
CA ALA A 178 9.52 -15.55 -11.73
C ALA A 178 8.55 -16.44 -10.92
N LYS A 179 8.54 -17.76 -11.17
CA LYS A 179 7.74 -18.72 -10.39
C LYS A 179 8.13 -18.68 -8.90
N ALA A 180 9.43 -18.61 -8.59
CA ALA A 180 9.90 -18.51 -7.22
C ALA A 180 9.49 -17.18 -6.56
N ALA A 181 9.59 -16.05 -7.26
CA ALA A 181 9.17 -14.75 -6.76
C ALA A 181 7.67 -14.70 -6.47
N ILE A 182 6.83 -15.26 -7.35
CA ILE A 182 5.37 -15.36 -7.13
C ILE A 182 5.06 -16.22 -5.89
N ARG A 183 5.77 -17.33 -5.68
CA ARG A 183 5.60 -18.14 -4.46
C ARG A 183 5.95 -17.36 -3.19
N ARG A 184 7.08 -16.62 -3.20
CA ARG A 184 7.47 -15.76 -2.06
C ARG A 184 6.45 -14.66 -1.80
N LEU A 185 5.93 -14.04 -2.86
CA LEU A 185 4.88 -13.02 -2.76
C LEU A 185 3.62 -13.61 -2.11
N LYS A 186 3.13 -14.76 -2.59
CA LYS A 186 1.97 -15.45 -1.99
C LYS A 186 2.21 -15.77 -0.51
N ALA A 187 3.38 -16.33 -0.16
CA ALA A 187 3.72 -16.66 1.22
C ALA A 187 3.73 -15.41 2.12
N MET A 188 4.35 -14.31 1.67
CA MET A 188 4.34 -13.03 2.36
C MET A 188 2.91 -12.50 2.55
N SER A 189 2.07 -12.54 1.51
CA SER A 189 0.68 -12.08 1.59
C SER A 189 -0.16 -12.89 2.59
N LEU A 190 0.02 -14.22 2.64
CA LEU A 190 -0.63 -15.07 3.63
C LEU A 190 -0.14 -14.79 5.05
N GLN A 191 1.16 -14.56 5.24
CA GLN A 191 1.73 -14.17 6.53
C GLN A 191 1.13 -12.85 7.03
N ILE A 192 1.04 -11.85 6.15
CA ILE A 192 0.42 -10.56 6.46
C ILE A 192 -1.06 -10.73 6.84
N ALA A 193 -1.82 -11.49 6.06
CA ALA A 193 -3.25 -11.71 6.30
C ALA A 193 -3.50 -12.43 7.64
N ARG A 194 -2.70 -13.47 7.97
CA ARG A 194 -2.78 -14.15 9.26
C ARG A 194 -2.47 -13.20 10.41
N HIS A 195 -1.44 -12.36 10.29
CA HIS A 195 -1.08 -11.40 11.34
C HIS A 195 -2.19 -10.37 11.59
N TYR A 196 -2.71 -9.75 10.53
CA TYR A 196 -3.82 -8.81 10.66
C TYR A 196 -5.10 -9.49 11.14
N GLY A 197 -5.35 -10.74 10.74
CA GLY A 197 -6.52 -11.53 11.14
C GLY A 197 -6.58 -11.87 12.63
N ARG A 198 -5.47 -11.73 13.37
CA ARG A 198 -5.44 -11.86 14.84
C ARG A 198 -6.04 -10.63 15.55
N GLY A 199 -5.99 -9.45 14.92
CA GLY A 199 -6.51 -8.21 15.50
C GLY A 199 -7.82 -7.75 14.86
N TYR A 200 -7.92 -7.86 13.54
CA TYR A 200 -9.09 -7.40 12.79
C TYR A 200 -10.02 -8.57 12.44
N ALA A 201 -11.31 -8.42 12.75
CA ALA A 201 -12.36 -9.35 12.37
C ALA A 201 -12.74 -9.22 10.88
N ASN A 202 -11.76 -9.33 9.99
CA ASN A 202 -11.93 -9.20 8.55
C ASN A 202 -11.82 -10.56 7.87
N ALA A 203 -12.52 -10.71 6.75
CA ALA A 203 -12.45 -11.90 5.90
C ALA A 203 -11.66 -11.68 4.60
N ILE A 204 -11.20 -10.45 4.35
CA ILE A 204 -10.50 -10.08 3.13
C ILE A 204 -9.51 -8.95 3.38
N TYR A 205 -8.35 -9.03 2.73
CA TYR A 205 -7.38 -7.95 2.65
C TYR A 205 -6.95 -7.69 1.21
N GLY A 206 -6.80 -6.41 0.87
CA GLY A 206 -6.18 -5.97 -0.37
C GLY A 206 -4.82 -5.37 -0.07
N LEU A 207 -3.75 -6.09 -0.38
CA LEU A 207 -2.39 -5.70 -0.08
C LEU A 207 -1.76 -5.01 -1.29
N ASP A 208 -1.29 -3.79 -1.10
CA ASP A 208 -0.43 -3.09 -2.06
C ASP A 208 1.03 -3.37 -1.69
N ILE A 209 1.70 -4.14 -2.55
CA ILE A 209 3.07 -4.61 -2.34
C ILE A 209 3.97 -4.04 -3.43
N GLY A 210 5.04 -3.38 -3.03
CA GLY A 210 6.10 -2.96 -3.93
C GLY A 210 7.15 -4.06 -4.08
N MET A 211 7.80 -4.13 -5.24
CA MET A 211 9.05 -4.86 -5.40
C MET A 211 10.14 -3.87 -5.74
N ASP A 212 11.24 -3.83 -4.99
CA ASP A 212 12.38 -2.98 -5.34
C ASP A 212 13.25 -3.61 -6.44
N ARG A 213 14.27 -2.86 -6.86
CA ARG A 213 15.21 -3.28 -7.92
C ARG A 213 16.02 -4.54 -7.57
N ASN A 214 16.13 -4.88 -6.29
CA ASN A 214 16.84 -6.06 -5.82
C ASN A 214 15.90 -7.27 -5.63
N GLY A 215 14.62 -7.14 -6.03
CA GLY A 215 13.63 -8.18 -5.90
C GLY A 215 13.08 -8.36 -4.47
N LYS A 216 13.36 -7.43 -3.56
CA LYS A 216 12.78 -7.43 -2.21
C LYS A 216 11.37 -6.85 -2.25
N PHE A 217 10.45 -7.53 -1.57
CA PHE A 217 9.07 -7.08 -1.42
C PHE A 217 8.89 -6.15 -0.22
N TRP A 218 7.99 -5.18 -0.40
CA TRP A 218 7.66 -4.16 0.59
C TRP A 218 6.15 -4.04 0.73
N LEU A 219 5.61 -4.14 1.94
CA LEU A 219 4.19 -3.87 2.21
C LEU A 219 3.99 -2.35 2.28
N ILE A 220 3.44 -1.75 1.22
CA ILE A 220 3.20 -0.31 1.12
C ILE A 220 1.91 0.07 1.87
N GLU A 221 0.84 -0.70 1.65
CA GLU A 221 -0.45 -0.50 2.30
C GLU A 221 -1.23 -1.82 2.42
N ALA A 222 -1.85 -2.06 3.58
CA ALA A 222 -2.85 -3.10 3.76
C ALA A 222 -4.26 -2.47 3.78
N ASN A 223 -5.12 -2.83 2.83
CA ASN A 223 -6.51 -2.41 2.80
C ASN A 223 -7.37 -3.45 3.50
N THR A 224 -8.08 -3.05 4.56
CA THR A 224 -8.93 -3.91 5.39
C THR A 224 -10.31 -4.13 4.78
N ALA A 225 -10.79 -3.22 3.93
CA ALA A 225 -12.04 -3.37 3.18
C ALA A 225 -11.78 -3.03 1.70
N PRO A 226 -11.06 -3.89 0.96
CA PRO A 226 -10.87 -3.71 -0.48
C PRO A 226 -12.21 -3.95 -1.20
N GLN A 227 -12.43 -3.23 -2.31
CA GLN A 227 -13.55 -3.50 -3.20
C GLN A 227 -13.11 -4.52 -4.26
N LEU A 228 -14.03 -5.39 -4.67
CA LEU A 228 -13.85 -6.34 -5.77
C LEU A 228 -14.36 -5.82 -7.12
N SER A 229 -14.72 -4.53 -7.22
CA SER A 229 -15.05 -3.83 -8.47
C SER A 229 -13.91 -3.79 -9.50
N ILE A 230 -12.76 -4.37 -9.17
CA ILE A 230 -11.65 -4.65 -10.07
C ILE A 230 -11.94 -5.74 -11.12
N PHE A 231 -12.96 -6.58 -10.90
CA PHE A 231 -13.36 -7.60 -11.85
C PHE A 231 -14.17 -6.95 -12.97
N LYS A 232 -13.65 -6.96 -14.20
CA LYS A 232 -14.35 -6.39 -15.36
C LYS A 232 -15.63 -7.19 -15.64
N ALA A 233 -16.66 -6.50 -16.14
CA ALA A 233 -17.83 -7.16 -16.70
C ALA A 233 -17.41 -8.06 -17.88
N GLY A 234 -17.76 -9.35 -17.84
CA GLY A 234 -17.35 -10.36 -18.81
C GLY A 234 -17.18 -11.76 -18.19
N LYS A 235 -16.64 -12.73 -18.95
CA LYS A 235 -16.36 -14.08 -18.45
C LYS A 235 -15.22 -14.03 -17.42
N LEU A 236 -15.57 -14.27 -16.16
CA LEU A 236 -14.63 -14.28 -15.04
C LEU A 236 -13.68 -15.49 -15.12
N THR A 237 -12.41 -15.27 -14.77
CA THR A 237 -11.44 -16.36 -14.55
C THR A 237 -11.84 -17.23 -13.35
N PRO A 238 -11.40 -18.50 -13.25
CA PRO A 238 -11.66 -19.36 -12.09
C PRO A 238 -11.25 -18.70 -10.76
N GLU A 239 -10.12 -17.98 -10.73
CA GLU A 239 -9.66 -17.24 -9.56
C GLU A 239 -10.60 -16.09 -9.16
N GLU A 240 -11.17 -15.38 -10.14
CA GLU A 240 -12.14 -14.31 -9.90
C GLU A 240 -13.48 -14.86 -9.42
N GLN A 241 -13.93 -15.98 -9.99
CA GLN A 241 -15.11 -16.71 -9.51
C GLN A 241 -14.90 -17.20 -8.06
N ARG A 242 -13.74 -17.78 -7.76
CA ARG A 242 -13.33 -18.19 -6.40
C ARG A 242 -13.34 -17.01 -5.44
N SER A 243 -12.78 -15.88 -5.85
CA SER A 243 -12.75 -14.65 -5.05
C SER A 243 -14.16 -14.12 -4.75
N LEU A 244 -15.05 -14.10 -5.74
CA LEU A 244 -16.45 -13.68 -5.56
C LEU A 244 -17.24 -14.65 -4.68
N LYS A 245 -17.04 -15.96 -4.82
CA LYS A 245 -17.68 -16.96 -3.95
C LYS A 245 -17.34 -16.71 -2.48
N LEU A 246 -16.05 -16.53 -2.16
CA LEU A 246 -15.61 -16.24 -0.79
C LEU A 246 -16.08 -14.87 -0.31
N TRP A 247 -16.18 -13.87 -1.20
CA TRP A 247 -16.75 -12.58 -0.84
C TRP A 247 -18.21 -12.68 -0.42
N LYS A 248 -19.03 -13.44 -1.16
CA LYS A 248 -20.43 -13.71 -0.83
C LYS A 248 -20.58 -14.48 0.48
N LEU A 249 -19.75 -15.50 0.69
CA LEU A 249 -19.73 -16.29 1.93
C LEU A 249 -19.55 -15.41 3.17
N TYR A 250 -18.72 -14.38 3.08
CA TYR A 250 -18.43 -13.46 4.18
C TYR A 250 -19.15 -12.10 4.05
N ALA A 251 -20.29 -12.03 3.36
CA ALA A 251 -20.97 -10.77 3.05
C ALA A 251 -21.24 -9.89 4.30
N ASN A 252 -21.72 -10.48 5.39
CA ASN A 252 -21.98 -9.74 6.64
C ASN A 252 -20.70 -9.15 7.25
N VAL A 253 -19.62 -9.93 7.28
CA VAL A 253 -18.30 -9.49 7.77
C VAL A 253 -17.75 -8.36 6.90
N ASN A 254 -17.86 -8.51 5.58
CA ASN A 254 -17.39 -7.51 4.62
C ASN A 254 -18.18 -6.20 4.73
N LYS A 255 -19.51 -6.28 4.83
CA LYS A 255 -20.39 -5.12 5.04
C LYS A 255 -20.06 -4.39 6.35
N ALA A 256 -19.85 -5.13 7.44
CA ALA A 256 -19.43 -4.55 8.72
C ALA A 256 -18.08 -3.84 8.60
N ALA A 257 -17.10 -4.44 7.91
CA ALA A 257 -15.78 -3.82 7.69
C ALA A 257 -15.87 -2.54 6.84
N GLU A 258 -16.75 -2.51 5.84
CA GLU A 258 -17.01 -1.34 4.99
C GLU A 258 -17.70 -0.21 5.76
N GLN A 259 -18.73 -0.51 6.55
CA GLN A 259 -19.43 0.46 7.39
C GLN A 259 -18.47 1.09 8.42
N HIS A 260 -17.69 0.24 9.11
CA HIS A 260 -16.63 0.72 10.01
C HIS A 260 -15.62 1.61 9.30
N ARG A 261 -15.26 1.33 8.04
CA ARG A 261 -14.38 2.21 7.25
C ARG A 261 -15.07 3.52 6.86
N GLY A 262 -16.36 3.47 6.53
CA GLY A 262 -17.17 4.61 6.09
C GLY A 262 -17.41 5.64 7.18
N SER A 263 -17.61 5.20 8.44
CA SER A 263 -17.78 6.12 9.58
C SER A 263 -16.57 7.05 9.76
N TRP A 264 -15.34 6.54 9.59
CA TRP A 264 -14.12 7.37 9.62
C TRP A 264 -13.94 8.30 8.42
N ARG A 265 -14.64 8.05 7.31
CA ARG A 265 -14.66 8.97 6.16
C ARG A 265 -15.64 10.12 6.38
N ARG A 266 -16.76 9.87 7.06
CA ARG A 266 -17.86 10.84 7.28
C ARG A 266 -17.66 11.71 8.51
N SER A 267 -16.88 11.28 9.50
CA SER A 267 -16.62 12.06 10.73
C SER A 267 -15.63 13.23 10.53
N LYS A 268 -15.58 13.86 9.36
CA LYS A 268 -14.62 14.92 8.99
C LYS A 268 -15.13 15.88 7.93
#